data_AF-A0A924S249-F1
#
_entry.id   AF-A0A924S249-F1
#
_cell.length_a   1.000
_cell.length_b   1.000
_cell.length_c   1.000
_cell.angle_alpha   90.00
_cell.angle_beta   90.00
_cell.angle_gamma   90.00
#
_symmetry.space_group_name_H-M   'P 1'
#
loop_
_entity.id
_entity.type
_entity.pdbx_description
1 polymer ?
#
loop_
_entity_poly.entity_id
_entity_poly.type
_entity_poly.pdbx_seq_one_letter_code
_entity_poly.pdbx_strand_id
1 'polypeptide(L)'
;MATLTIRDLDDALKLKLRLRAASRNRSMEEEVRQILRAALTDVPASRGSFVERVKSRFEGLGDVVLPVEPREPVRQPLEIREPDAAYATPPAASAKPGAKRASKPRPVRRPKA
;
A
#
# COMPACT_ATOMS: atom_id res chain seq x y z
N MET A 1 -16.29 13.42 -6.60
CA MET A 1 -15.93 12.54 -5.46
C MET A 1 -17.21 12.11 -4.78
N ALA A 2 -17.41 10.81 -4.58
CA ALA A 2 -18.54 10.33 -3.79
C ALA A 2 -18.13 10.32 -2.31
N THR A 3 -19.02 10.83 -1.44
CA THR A 3 -18.81 10.83 0.01
C THR A 3 -19.69 9.77 0.63
N LEU A 4 -19.11 8.86 1.41
CA LEU A 4 -19.82 7.84 2.18
C LEU A 4 -19.63 8.13 3.66
N THR A 5 -20.72 8.16 4.43
CA THR A 5 -20.69 8.34 5.88
C THR A 5 -21.24 7.08 6.54
N ILE A 6 -20.44 6.46 7.41
CA ILE A 6 -20.84 5.31 8.22
C ILE A 6 -21.14 5.82 9.63
N ARG A 7 -22.39 5.69 10.07
CA ARG A 7 -22.82 6.05 11.43
C ARG A 7 -22.66 4.83 12.34
N ASP A 8 -22.48 5.08 13.64
CA ASP A 8 -22.42 4.05 14.68
C ASP A 8 -21.39 2.93 14.43
N LEU A 9 -20.20 3.31 13.92
CA LEU A 9 -19.09 2.38 13.73
C LEU A 9 -18.50 1.99 15.09
N ASP A 10 -18.51 0.69 15.40
CA ASP A 10 -17.90 0.11 16.60
C ASP A 10 -16.46 0.60 16.80
N ASP A 11 -16.15 1.04 18.02
CA ASP A 11 -14.84 1.56 18.41
C ASP A 11 -13.73 0.51 18.24
N ALA A 12 -14.04 -0.77 18.44
CA ALA A 12 -13.09 -1.85 18.21
C ALA A 12 -12.75 -1.98 16.71
N LEU A 13 -13.73 -1.82 15.82
CA LEU A 13 -13.52 -1.81 14.37
C LEU A 13 -12.74 -0.58 13.93
N LYS A 14 -13.06 0.59 14.48
CA LYS A 14 -12.34 1.84 14.23
C LYS A 14 -10.87 1.72 14.61
N LEU A 15 -10.55 1.11 15.76
CA LEU A 15 -9.17 0.87 16.19
C LEU A 15 -8.43 -0.07 15.22
N LYS A 16 -9.03 -1.22 14.86
CA LYS A 16 -8.46 -2.17 13.90
C LYS A 16 -8.16 -1.52 12.55
N LEU A 17 -9.09 -0.71 12.04
CA LEU A 17 -8.93 0.03 10.80
C LEU A 17 -7.73 0.98 10.87
N ARG A 18 -7.55 1.65 12.01
CA ARG A 18 -6.45 2.58 12.28
C ARG A 18 -5.10 1.89 12.28
N LEU A 19 -5.00 0.75 12.96
CA LEU A 19 -3.79 -0.08 13.01
C LEU A 19 -3.43 -0.61 11.62
N ARG A 20 -4.42 -1.08 10.86
CA ARG A 20 -4.23 -1.60 9.50
C ARG A 20 -3.80 -0.52 8.51
N ALA A 21 -4.33 0.70 8.64
CA ALA A 21 -3.91 1.83 7.82
C ALA A 21 -2.45 2.22 8.10
N ALA A 22 -2.07 2.27 9.38
CA ALA A 22 -0.70 2.56 9.80
C ALA A 22 0.30 1.51 9.30
N SER A 23 -0.03 0.21 9.40
CA SER A 23 0.86 -0.85 8.91
C SER A 23 1.07 -0.85 7.40
N ARG A 24 0.12 -0.28 6.64
CA ARG A 24 0.17 -0.16 5.18
C ARG A 24 0.65 1.21 4.71
N ASN A 25 1.09 2.09 5.61
CA ASN A 25 1.47 3.48 5.32
C ASN A 25 0.40 4.25 4.52
N ARG A 26 -0.87 4.06 4.89
CA ARG A 26 -2.02 4.72 4.25
C ARG A 26 -2.80 5.56 5.26
N SER A 27 -3.55 6.54 4.76
CA SER A 27 -4.56 7.19 5.58
C SER A 27 -5.69 6.21 5.89
N MET A 28 -6.39 6.46 7.00
CA MET A 28 -7.56 5.66 7.38
C MET A 28 -8.63 5.64 6.27
N GLU A 29 -8.85 6.78 5.62
CA GLU A 29 -9.79 6.91 4.50
C GLU A 29 -9.37 6.08 3.29
N GLU A 30 -8.08 6.10 2.92
CA GLU A 30 -7.60 5.30 1.79
C GLU A 30 -7.69 3.80 2.10
N GLU A 31 -7.41 3.38 3.34
CA GLU A 31 -7.59 1.97 3.72
C GLU A 31 -9.07 1.54 3.64
N VAL A 32 -10.03 2.39 4.04
CA VAL A 32 -11.47 2.12 3.85
C VAL A 32 -11.80 1.96 2.38
N ARG A 33 -11.32 2.86 1.51
CA ARG A 33 -11.54 2.74 0.06
C ARG A 33 -10.96 1.45 -0.49
N GLN A 34 -9.78 1.05 -0.05
CA GLN A 34 -9.13 -0.18 -0.50
C GLN A 34 -9.88 -1.43 -0.03
N ILE A 35 -10.39 -1.43 1.19
CA ILE A 35 -11.25 -2.51 1.71
C ILE A 35 -12.55 -2.60 0.89
N LEU A 36 -13.23 -1.48 0.66
CA LEU A 36 -14.46 -1.45 -0.13
C LEU A 36 -14.22 -1.88 -1.59
N ARG A 37 -13.13 -1.41 -2.21
CA ARG A 37 -12.72 -1.87 -3.55
C ARG A 37 -12.49 -3.38 -3.57
N ALA A 38 -11.74 -3.91 -2.61
CA ALA A 38 -11.45 -5.33 -2.55
C ALA A 38 -12.70 -6.19 -2.28
N ALA A 39 -13.66 -5.67 -1.50
CA ALA A 39 -14.90 -6.37 -1.17
C ALA A 39 -15.95 -6.32 -2.30
N LEU A 40 -16.00 -5.22 -3.07
CA LEU A 40 -16.98 -5.00 -4.13
C LEU A 40 -16.46 -5.36 -5.52
N THR A 41 -15.15 -5.39 -5.71
CA THR A 41 -14.61 -6.09 -6.87
C THR A 41 -14.87 -7.55 -6.58
N ASP A 42 -15.67 -8.21 -7.43
CA ASP A 42 -15.74 -9.67 -7.52
C ASP A 42 -14.33 -10.19 -7.86
N VAL A 43 -13.43 -10.12 -6.88
CA VAL A 43 -12.23 -10.92 -6.84
C VAL A 43 -12.77 -12.22 -6.30
N PRO A 44 -13.01 -13.26 -7.13
CA PRO A 44 -13.20 -14.59 -6.58
C PRO A 44 -12.03 -14.82 -5.64
N ALA A 45 -12.34 -14.85 -4.34
CA ALA A 45 -11.37 -15.07 -3.29
C ALA A 45 -10.65 -16.35 -3.66
N SER A 46 -9.41 -16.22 -4.11
CA SER A 46 -8.65 -17.30 -4.73
C SER A 46 -9.35 -17.88 -5.98
N ARG A 47 -8.87 -17.53 -7.19
CA ARG A 47 -8.92 -18.49 -8.30
C ARG A 47 -8.04 -19.67 -7.89
N GLY A 48 -8.55 -20.57 -7.05
CA GLY A 48 -7.92 -21.79 -6.62
C GLY A 48 -6.49 -21.70 -6.06
N SER A 49 -5.96 -22.83 -5.61
CA SER A 49 -4.51 -22.96 -5.46
C SER A 49 -3.78 -22.59 -6.76
N PHE A 50 -2.49 -22.23 -6.67
CA PHE A 50 -1.68 -22.03 -7.88
C PHE A 50 -1.76 -23.25 -8.81
N VAL A 51 -1.80 -24.44 -8.24
CA VAL A 51 -1.96 -25.72 -8.93
C VAL A 51 -3.26 -25.76 -9.73
N GLU A 52 -4.40 -25.39 -9.13
CA GLU A 52 -5.69 -25.34 -9.83
C GLU A 52 -5.68 -24.37 -11.01
N ARG A 53 -5.02 -23.21 -10.88
CA ARG A 53 -4.90 -22.25 -12.00
C ARG A 53 -4.07 -22.77 -13.15
N VAL A 54 -2.97 -23.46 -12.84
CA VAL A 54 -2.14 -24.08 -13.87
C VAL A 54 -2.97 -25.17 -14.55
N LYS A 55 -3.56 -26.09 -13.79
CA LYS A 55 -4.37 -27.20 -14.33
C LYS A 55 -5.49 -26.70 -15.25
N SER A 56 -6.29 -25.73 -14.82
CA SER A 56 -7.39 -25.17 -15.61
C SER A 56 -6.96 -24.60 -16.97
N ARG A 57 -5.72 -24.08 -17.11
CA ARG A 57 -5.21 -23.60 -18.40
C ARG A 57 -4.88 -24.74 -19.37
N PHE A 58 -4.51 -25.91 -18.86
CA PHE A 58 -4.07 -27.05 -19.66
C PHE A 58 -5.13 -28.14 -19.80
N GLU A 59 -6.28 -28.03 -19.12
CA GLU A 59 -7.38 -29.01 -19.18
C GLU A 59 -7.86 -29.33 -20.61
N GLY A 60 -7.87 -28.35 -21.52
CA GLY A 60 -8.26 -28.55 -22.91
C GLY A 60 -7.16 -29.07 -23.85
N LEU A 61 -5.92 -29.19 -23.37
CA LEU A 61 -4.76 -29.58 -24.18
C LEU A 61 -4.42 -31.08 -24.09
N GLY A 62 -4.99 -31.79 -23.11
CA GLY A 62 -4.67 -33.20 -22.88
C GLY A 62 -3.22 -33.43 -22.47
N ASP A 63 -2.65 -34.56 -22.86
CA ASP A 63 -1.24 -34.87 -22.60
C ASP A 63 -0.32 -34.06 -23.53
N VAL A 64 0.45 -33.14 -22.95
CA VAL A 64 1.44 -32.33 -23.68
C VAL A 64 2.83 -32.91 -23.44
N VAL A 65 3.41 -33.52 -24.47
CA VAL A 65 4.81 -33.94 -24.48
C VAL A 65 5.63 -32.84 -25.14
N LEU A 66 6.37 -32.07 -24.33
CA LEU A 66 7.29 -31.07 -24.83
C LEU A 66 8.63 -31.74 -25.19
N PRO A 67 9.19 -31.52 -26.40
CA PRO A 67 10.53 -31.98 -26.70
C PRO A 67 11.52 -31.28 -25.76
N VAL A 68 12.43 -32.05 -25.18
CA VAL A 68 13.47 -31.51 -24.31
C VAL A 68 14.58 -30.97 -25.21
N GLU A 69 14.63 -29.65 -25.36
CA GLU A 69 15.72 -28.98 -26.08
C GLU A 69 17.07 -29.24 -25.39
N PRO A 70 18.17 -29.41 -26.17
CA PRO A 70 19.50 -29.57 -25.61
C PRO A 70 19.91 -28.33 -24.81
N ARG A 71 20.72 -28.54 -23.77
CA ARG A 71 21.20 -27.44 -22.92
C ARG A 71 22.11 -26.51 -23.71
N GLU A 72 21.74 -25.24 -23.74
CA GLU A 72 22.61 -24.16 -24.21
C GLU A 72 23.61 -23.73 -23.11
N PRO A 73 24.76 -23.15 -23.48
CA PRO A 73 25.64 -22.48 -22.53
C PRO A 73 24.89 -21.37 -21.78
N VAL A 74 25.35 -21.07 -20.56
CA VAL A 74 24.76 -20.03 -19.70
C VAL A 74 24.67 -18.71 -20.48
N ARG A 75 23.47 -18.11 -20.49
CA ARG A 75 23.27 -16.80 -21.13
C ARG A 75 24.14 -15.75 -20.46
N GLN A 76 24.63 -14.80 -21.25
CA GLN A 76 25.31 -13.63 -20.69
C GLN A 76 24.36 -12.92 -19.71
N PRO A 77 24.81 -12.61 -18.49
CA PRO A 77 24.01 -11.86 -17.54
C PRO A 77 23.50 -10.56 -18.16
N LEU A 78 22.27 -10.18 -17.83
CA LEU A 78 21.78 -8.87 -18.20
C LEU A 78 22.61 -7.83 -17.44
N GLU A 79 23.18 -6.87 -18.16
CA GLU A 79 23.77 -5.67 -17.55
C GLU A 79 22.65 -4.89 -16.85
N ILE A 80 22.54 -5.03 -15.53
CA ILE A 80 21.59 -4.28 -14.72
C ILE A 80 22.09 -2.84 -14.70
N ARG A 81 21.41 -1.95 -15.43
CA ARG A 81 21.72 -0.52 -15.43
C ARG A 81 21.83 -0.01 -14.01
N GLU A 82 22.96 0.62 -13.68
CA GLU A 82 23.10 1.30 -12.40
C GLU A 82 21.97 2.34 -12.25
N PRO A 83 21.36 2.45 -11.07
CA PRO A 83 20.29 3.43 -10.86
C PRO A 83 20.85 4.83 -11.14
N ASP A 84 20.20 5.57 -12.04
CA ASP A 84 20.56 6.96 -12.31
C ASP A 84 20.58 7.73 -10.98
N ALA A 85 21.60 8.58 -10.75
CA ALA A 85 21.78 9.30 -9.48
C ALA A 85 20.54 10.13 -9.05
N ALA A 86 19.63 10.42 -9.99
CA ALA A 86 18.33 11.02 -9.73
C ALA A 86 17.42 10.20 -8.80
N TYR A 87 17.62 8.88 -8.70
CA TYR A 87 16.86 7.99 -7.81
C TYR A 87 17.55 7.69 -6.47
N ALA A 88 18.82 8.08 -6.30
CA ALA A 88 19.60 7.80 -5.08
C ALA A 88 19.24 8.71 -3.89
N THR A 89 18.63 9.86 -4.16
CA THR A 89 18.19 10.78 -3.11
C THR A 89 16.67 10.72 -3.02
N PRO A 90 16.08 10.11 -1.99
CA PRO A 90 14.67 10.37 -1.71
C PRO A 90 14.50 11.89 -1.59
N PRO A 91 13.48 12.51 -2.22
CA PRO A 91 13.29 13.95 -2.13
C PRO A 91 13.25 14.32 -0.66
N ALA A 92 14.16 15.22 -0.26
CA ALA A 92 14.23 15.71 1.11
C ALA A 92 12.81 16.05 1.56
N ALA A 93 12.35 15.39 2.64
CA ALA A 93 11.06 15.67 3.22
C ALA A 93 10.98 17.19 3.41
N SER A 94 10.03 17.82 2.71
CA SER A 94 9.80 19.25 2.80
C SER A 94 9.35 19.56 4.23
N ALA A 95 10.32 19.87 5.09
CA ALA A 95 10.07 20.45 6.39
C ALA A 95 9.39 21.79 6.13
N LYS A 96 8.06 21.85 6.31
CA LYS A 96 7.33 23.11 6.35
C LYS A 96 8.04 24.03 7.35
N PRO A 97 8.38 25.28 6.99
CA PRO A 97 9.00 26.18 7.95
C PRO A 97 8.05 26.39 9.12
N GLY A 98 8.51 26.03 10.31
CA GLY A 98 7.77 26.21 11.55
C GLY A 98 7.41 27.68 11.71
N ALA A 99 6.11 27.97 11.76
CA ALA A 99 5.61 29.26 12.16
C ALA A 99 6.15 29.57 13.57
N LYS A 100 7.05 30.54 13.69
CA LYS A 100 7.51 31.04 14.98
C LYS A 100 6.31 31.59 15.74
N ARG A 101 5.76 30.80 16.68
CA ARG A 101 4.80 31.29 17.67
C ARG A 101 5.53 32.28 18.58
N ALA A 102 5.34 33.58 18.32
CA ALA A 102 5.74 34.62 19.24
C ALA A 102 4.96 34.45 20.55
N SER A 103 5.63 33.98 21.61
CA SER A 103 5.11 33.99 22.97
C SER A 103 5.12 35.43 23.48
N LYS A 104 4.02 36.17 23.31
CA LYS A 104 3.80 37.41 24.07
C LYS A 104 3.65 37.04 25.57
N PRO A 105 4.43 37.64 26.48
CA PRO A 105 4.25 37.39 27.91
C PRO A 105 2.90 37.96 28.37
N ARG A 106 2.14 37.13 29.11
CA ARG A 106 0.88 37.53 29.76
C ARG A 106 1.17 38.61 30.82
N PRO A 107 0.37 39.68 30.91
CA PRO A 107 0.55 40.68 31.96
C PRO A 107 0.16 40.09 33.32
N VAL A 108 1.07 40.21 34.29
CA VAL A 108 0.86 39.82 35.68
C VAL A 108 -0.06 40.86 36.32
N ARG A 109 -1.27 40.45 36.73
CA ARG A 109 -2.17 41.29 37.53
C ARG A 109 -1.56 41.47 38.92
N ARG A 110 -1.21 42.71 39.27
CA ARG A 110 -0.92 43.10 40.66
C ARG A 110 -2.21 42.98 41.50
N PRO A 111 -2.15 42.43 42.72
CA PRO A 111 -3.27 42.54 43.66
C PRO A 111 -3.38 43.98 44.17
N LYS A 112 -4.61 44.50 44.25
CA LYS A 112 -4.92 45.74 44.97
C LYS A 112 -4.87 45.46 46.48
N ALA A 113 -4.17 46.30 47.22
CA ALA A 113 -4.46 46.57 48.62
C ALA A 113 -5.55 47.65 48.69
#